data_AF-A0ABD2Q518-F1
#
_entry.id   AF-A0ABD2Q518-F1
#
_cell.length_a   1.000
_cell.length_b   1.000
_cell.length_c   1.000
_cell.angle_alpha   90.00
_cell.angle_beta   90.00
_cell.angle_gamma   90.00
#
_symmetry.space_group_name_H-M   'P 1'
#
loop_
_entity.id
_entity.type
_entity.pdbx_description
1 polymer ?
#
loop_
_entity_poly.entity_id
_entity_poly.type
_entity_poly.pdbx_seq_one_letter_code
_entity_poly.pdbx_strand_id
1 'polypeptide(L)'
;MASYLERKSSPSEVMQLDGYTVDFCEAQPDLMAQASLSGPGCTGGRFFFHLVKEGDSMMFATDEEQERQNWVQAVYRATGQTHKPTALSTAPTAATQPPAAGQVAPPNGPTRAKQSIGELDRGSRKNPLDEYCTVNSWTLNHTTLFKCLQSCTLKHRLSDPYVSLGWFSPSEMFVLDEYCARYAVRGCHRHLFYLSDLLDLAETGTMVDPKLIHYSYAFCCSHVFGNSSVSIPSEANIQF
;
A
#
# COMPACT_ATOMS: atom_id res chain seq x y z
N MET A 1 24.29 -10.36 -3.36
CA MET A 1 23.04 -10.50 -2.62
C MET A 1 23.37 -10.77 -1.16
N ALA A 2 22.70 -10.10 -0.22
CA ALA A 2 22.98 -10.26 1.20
C ALA A 2 21.65 -10.40 1.96
N SER A 3 21.52 -11.45 2.76
CA SER A 3 20.36 -11.70 3.61
C SER A 3 20.63 -11.15 5.00
N TYR A 4 19.66 -10.43 5.55
CA TYR A 4 19.73 -9.85 6.89
C TYR A 4 18.59 -10.42 7.74
N LEU A 5 18.95 -10.90 8.93
CA LEU A 5 17.95 -11.29 9.91
C LEU A 5 17.36 -10.04 10.57
N GLU A 6 16.09 -10.14 10.96
CA GLU A 6 15.40 -9.04 11.65
C GLU A 6 16.20 -8.60 12.90
N ARG A 7 16.37 -7.28 13.05
CA ARG A 7 17.09 -6.65 14.18
C ARG A 7 18.59 -6.95 14.24
N LYS A 8 19.22 -7.43 13.17
CA LYS A 8 20.68 -7.57 13.06
C LYS A 8 21.23 -6.71 11.91
N SER A 9 22.32 -5.99 12.18
CA SER A 9 22.98 -5.09 11.21
C SER A 9 24.01 -5.80 10.33
N SER A 10 24.44 -7.02 10.69
CA SER A 10 25.36 -7.83 9.90
C SER A 10 24.60 -8.84 9.02
N PRO A 11 25.00 -9.05 7.76
CA PRO A 11 24.36 -10.02 6.91
C PRO A 11 24.61 -11.44 7.44
N SER A 12 23.58 -12.27 7.45
CA SER A 12 23.66 -13.68 7.83
C SER A 12 24.20 -14.54 6.70
N GLU A 13 23.91 -14.16 5.46
CA GLU A 13 24.36 -14.85 4.25
C GLU A 13 24.70 -13.82 3.18
N VAL A 14 25.82 -14.02 2.49
CA VAL A 14 26.27 -13.16 1.39
C VAL A 14 26.66 -14.02 0.21
N MET A 15 26.07 -13.73 -0.94
CA MET A 15 26.34 -14.38 -2.21
C MET A 15 26.80 -13.35 -3.24
N GLN A 16 27.92 -13.62 -3.92
CA GLN A 16 28.33 -12.84 -5.09
C GLN A 16 27.59 -13.30 -6.33
N LEU A 17 27.11 -12.35 -7.13
CA LEU A 17 26.37 -12.63 -8.37
C LEU A 17 27.29 -12.82 -9.59
N ASP A 18 28.60 -12.73 -9.40
CA ASP A 18 29.58 -12.82 -10.48
C ASP A 18 29.55 -14.21 -11.13
N GLY A 19 29.29 -14.21 -12.44
CA GLY A 19 29.17 -15.42 -13.26
C GLY A 19 27.82 -16.15 -13.13
N TYR A 20 26.87 -15.61 -12.37
CA TYR A 20 25.49 -16.09 -12.40
C TYR A 20 24.71 -15.51 -13.58
N THR A 21 23.72 -16.26 -14.04
CA THR A 21 22.70 -15.84 -15.00
C THR A 21 21.34 -15.99 -14.35
N VAL A 22 20.41 -15.10 -14.64
CA VAL A 22 19.04 -15.13 -14.13
C VAL A 22 18.05 -15.40 -15.26
N ASP A 23 17.13 -16.30 -14.99
CA ASP A 23 16.04 -16.67 -15.90
C ASP A 23 14.74 -16.91 -15.14
N PHE A 24 13.62 -16.74 -15.86
CA PHE A 24 12.30 -17.06 -15.33
C PHE A 24 12.12 -18.57 -15.27
N CYS A 25 11.45 -19.04 -14.22
CA CYS A 25 11.14 -20.46 -14.03
C CYS A 25 9.63 -20.66 -13.89
N GLU A 26 9.12 -21.79 -14.42
CA GLU A 26 7.75 -22.21 -14.17
C GLU A 26 7.57 -22.64 -12.71
N ALA A 27 6.34 -22.52 -12.20
CA ALA A 27 6.02 -22.99 -10.86
C ALA A 27 6.16 -24.52 -10.81
N GLN A 28 7.17 -25.02 -10.09
CA GLN A 28 7.33 -26.45 -9.93
C GLN A 28 6.29 -26.97 -8.91
N PRO A 29 5.41 -27.91 -9.30
CA PRO A 29 4.29 -28.35 -8.46
C PRO A 29 4.73 -28.95 -7.12
N ASP A 30 5.92 -29.58 -7.06
CA ASP A 30 6.49 -30.14 -5.83
C ASP A 30 6.93 -29.07 -4.82
N LEU A 31 7.51 -27.96 -5.30
CA LEU A 31 7.89 -26.83 -4.42
C LEU A 31 6.65 -26.05 -3.96
N MET A 32 5.65 -25.91 -4.82
CA MET A 32 4.37 -25.30 -4.46
C MET A 32 3.67 -26.12 -3.37
N ALA A 33 3.75 -27.46 -3.44
CA ALA A 33 3.24 -28.34 -2.39
C ALA A 33 4.02 -28.19 -1.07
N GLN A 34 5.35 -28.13 -1.09
CA GLN A 34 6.16 -27.91 0.12
C GLN A 34 5.92 -26.54 0.75
N ALA A 35 5.74 -25.49 -0.06
CA ALA A 35 5.46 -24.15 0.44
C ALA A 35 4.04 -24.03 1.04
N SER A 36 3.12 -24.94 0.70
CA SER A 36 1.80 -25.05 1.32
C SER A 36 1.77 -25.91 2.61
N LEU A 37 2.83 -26.72 2.84
CA LEU A 37 2.98 -27.59 4.01
C LEU A 37 3.57 -26.88 5.24
N SER A 38 4.10 -25.65 5.08
CA SER A 38 4.75 -24.87 6.15
C SER A 38 3.78 -24.22 7.17
N GLY A 39 2.50 -24.59 7.16
CA GLY A 39 1.52 -24.18 8.16
C GLY A 39 0.71 -22.93 7.79
N PRO A 40 -0.42 -22.69 8.47
CA PRO A 40 -1.31 -21.58 8.17
C PRO A 40 -0.63 -20.25 8.53
N GLY A 41 -0.21 -19.49 7.50
CA GLY A 41 0.44 -18.18 7.67
C GLY A 41 1.72 -18.02 6.85
N CYS A 42 2.29 -19.10 6.30
CA CYS A 42 3.37 -19.01 5.34
C CYS A 42 2.79 -18.94 3.92
N THR A 43 2.64 -17.75 3.35
CA THR A 43 2.42 -17.60 1.92
C THR A 43 3.71 -18.06 1.22
N GLY A 44 3.68 -19.29 0.72
CA GLY A 44 4.73 -19.77 -0.17
C GLY A 44 4.80 -18.92 -1.43
N GLY A 45 6.01 -18.54 -1.84
CA GLY A 45 6.22 -17.75 -3.06
C GLY A 45 5.55 -18.40 -4.27
N ARG A 46 4.83 -17.59 -5.04
CA ARG A 46 3.96 -18.01 -6.15
C ARG A 46 4.63 -17.92 -7.52
N PHE A 47 5.64 -17.06 -7.64
CA PHE A 47 6.33 -16.77 -8.88
C PHE A 47 7.82 -17.01 -8.72
N PHE A 48 8.38 -17.84 -9.60
CA PHE A 48 9.73 -18.37 -9.45
C PHE A 48 10.68 -17.84 -10.52
N PHE A 49 11.94 -17.70 -10.14
CA PHE A 49 13.07 -17.44 -11.02
C PHE A 49 14.30 -18.14 -10.46
N HIS A 50 15.27 -18.46 -11.31
CA HIS A 50 16.50 -19.11 -10.86
C HIS A 50 17.74 -18.32 -11.23
N LEU A 51 18.79 -18.53 -10.45
CA LEU A 51 20.15 -18.11 -10.74
C LEU A 51 20.95 -19.36 -11.07
N VAL A 52 21.61 -19.37 -12.23
CA VAL A 52 22.41 -20.49 -12.71
C VAL A 52 23.84 -20.05 -12.96
N LYS A 53 24.78 -20.83 -12.43
CA LYS A 53 26.22 -20.75 -12.66
C LYS A 53 26.73 -22.18 -12.88
N GLU A 54 27.87 -22.37 -13.54
CA GLU A 54 28.41 -23.70 -13.81
C GLU A 54 28.46 -24.57 -12.53
N GLY A 55 27.60 -25.60 -12.47
CA GLY A 55 27.50 -26.51 -11.33
C GLY A 55 26.69 -26.01 -10.13
N ASP A 56 26.10 -24.82 -10.19
CA ASP A 56 25.27 -24.25 -9.12
C ASP A 56 23.95 -23.67 -9.66
N SER A 57 22.85 -23.99 -8.99
CA SER A 57 21.52 -23.49 -9.35
C SER A 57 20.74 -23.18 -8.08
N MET A 58 20.32 -21.93 -7.96
CA MET A 58 19.50 -21.44 -6.85
C MET A 58 18.16 -20.97 -7.37
N MET A 59 17.09 -21.34 -6.65
CA MET A 59 15.74 -20.92 -6.96
C MET A 59 15.25 -19.90 -5.94
N PHE A 60 14.63 -18.84 -6.45
CA PHE A 60 14.00 -17.80 -5.67
C PHE A 60 12.52 -17.73 -6.01
N ALA A 61 11.73 -17.33 -5.02
CA ALA A 61 10.29 -17.20 -5.15
C ALA A 61 9.83 -15.84 -4.62
N THR A 62 8.77 -15.31 -5.21
CA THR A 62 8.11 -14.05 -4.82
C THR A 62 6.61 -14.28 -4.75
N ASP A 63 5.91 -13.51 -3.93
CA ASP A 63 4.45 -13.62 -3.81
C ASP A 63 3.72 -12.95 -4.97
N GLU A 64 4.38 -11.98 -5.63
CA GLU A 64 3.82 -11.24 -6.75
C GLU A 64 4.67 -11.33 -8.02
N GLU A 65 3.99 -11.46 -9.17
CA GLU A 65 4.61 -11.47 -10.48
C GLU A 65 5.44 -10.20 -10.75
N GLN A 66 4.94 -9.05 -10.30
CA GLN A 66 5.64 -7.78 -10.51
C GLN A 66 6.94 -7.72 -9.73
N GLU A 67 6.96 -8.27 -8.51
CA GLU A 67 8.15 -8.36 -7.70
C GLU A 67 9.19 -9.27 -8.36
N ARG A 68 8.76 -10.42 -8.90
CA ARG A 68 9.61 -11.29 -9.74
C ARG A 68 10.24 -10.50 -10.88
N GLN A 69 9.44 -9.74 -11.64
CA GLN A 69 9.94 -8.96 -12.77
C GLN A 69 11.02 -7.96 -12.33
N ASN A 70 10.79 -7.25 -11.22
CA ASN A 70 11.74 -6.29 -10.67
C ASN A 70 13.05 -6.96 -10.24
N TRP A 71 12.96 -8.10 -9.54
CA TRP A 71 14.13 -8.87 -9.11
C TRP A 71 14.93 -9.39 -10.30
N VAL A 72 14.28 -10.00 -11.30
CA VAL A 72 14.96 -10.50 -12.50
C VAL A 72 15.66 -9.37 -13.25
N GLN A 73 15.03 -8.20 -13.40
CA GLN A 73 15.66 -7.04 -14.04
C GLN A 73 16.86 -6.50 -13.25
N ALA A 74 16.78 -6.45 -11.92
CA ALA A 74 17.88 -6.02 -11.07
C ALA A 74 19.07 -6.98 -11.15
N VAL A 75 18.81 -8.29 -11.06
CA VAL A 75 19.85 -9.33 -11.14
C VAL A 75 20.45 -9.40 -12.55
N TYR A 76 19.65 -9.27 -13.62
CA TYR A 76 20.13 -9.20 -15.00
C TYR A 76 21.16 -8.07 -15.19
N ARG A 77 20.86 -6.88 -14.65
CA ARG A 77 21.79 -5.73 -14.71
C ARG A 77 23.04 -5.96 -13.86
N ALA A 78 22.90 -6.58 -12.69
CA ALA A 78 24.01 -6.83 -11.78
C ALA A 78 24.96 -7.93 -12.27
N THR A 79 24.44 -8.96 -12.93
CA THR A 79 25.23 -10.07 -13.49
C THR A 79 25.91 -9.72 -14.80
N GLY A 80 25.35 -8.75 -15.55
CA GLY A 80 25.86 -8.38 -16.87
C GLY A 80 25.75 -9.50 -17.90
N GLN A 81 24.88 -10.49 -17.67
CA GLN A 81 24.66 -11.58 -18.63
C GLN A 81 24.28 -11.03 -20.01
N THR A 82 24.74 -11.68 -21.07
CA THR A 82 24.58 -11.20 -22.45
C THR A 82 23.23 -11.52 -23.06
N HIS A 83 22.61 -12.63 -22.65
CA HIS A 83 21.29 -13.02 -23.12
C HIS A 83 20.21 -12.45 -22.20
N LYS A 84 19.12 -11.95 -22.81
CA LYS A 84 17.98 -11.46 -22.04
C LYS A 84 17.27 -12.62 -21.35
N PRO A 85 16.81 -12.45 -20.09
CA PRO A 85 16.01 -13.45 -19.40
C PRO A 85 14.77 -13.76 -20.24
N THR A 86 14.52 -15.04 -20.51
CA THR A 86 13.42 -15.43 -21.40
C THR A 86 12.09 -15.33 -20.64
N ALA A 87 11.28 -14.32 -20.95
CA ALA A 87 9.94 -14.21 -20.40
C ALA A 87 9.11 -15.43 -20.84
N LEU A 88 8.55 -16.15 -19.88
CA LEU A 88 7.69 -17.31 -20.15
C LEU A 88 6.44 -16.85 -20.91
N SER A 89 6.47 -16.97 -22.24
CA SER A 89 5.26 -16.99 -23.05
C SER A 89 4.61 -18.34 -22.81
N THR A 90 3.36 -18.34 -22.36
CA THR A 90 2.52 -19.54 -22.29
C THR A 90 2.46 -20.20 -23.68
N ALA A 91 3.34 -21.17 -23.91
CA ALA A 91 3.23 -22.14 -24.99
C ALA A 91 3.69 -23.49 -24.44
N PRO A 92 2.89 -24.56 -24.58
CA PRO A 92 3.23 -25.83 -23.98
C PRO A 92 4.44 -26.46 -24.68
N THR A 93 5.31 -26.99 -23.85
CA THR A 93 6.32 -28.03 -24.03
C THR A 93 6.41 -28.67 -25.43
N ALA A 94 7.59 -28.57 -26.06
CA ALA A 94 8.12 -29.63 -26.90
C ALA A 94 9.65 -29.59 -26.92
N ALA A 95 10.25 -30.68 -26.43
CA ALA A 95 11.67 -30.94 -26.47
C ALA A 95 12.17 -31.29 -27.88
N THR A 96 13.50 -31.26 -28.03
CA THR A 96 14.38 -31.93 -29.02
C THR A 96 14.92 -31.07 -30.20
N GLN A 97 16.26 -30.93 -30.23
CA GLN A 97 17.14 -30.48 -31.34
C GLN A 97 17.13 -31.48 -32.53
N PRO A 98 17.87 -31.34 -33.69
CA PRO A 98 18.99 -30.44 -34.08
C PRO A 98 18.91 -29.90 -35.56
N PRO A 99 19.96 -29.29 -36.17
CA PRO A 99 19.86 -28.28 -37.25
C PRO A 99 19.91 -28.85 -38.68
N ALA A 100 19.34 -28.12 -39.65
CA ALA A 100 19.58 -28.35 -41.08
C ALA A 100 19.56 -27.04 -41.90
N ALA A 101 20.38 -27.04 -42.94
CA ALA A 101 20.92 -25.90 -43.66
C ALA A 101 19.96 -25.20 -44.65
N GLY A 102 20.20 -23.89 -44.81
CA GLY A 102 20.24 -23.15 -46.07
C GLY A 102 18.98 -23.06 -46.95
N GLN A 103 18.44 -21.85 -47.09
CA GLN A 103 18.21 -21.26 -48.42
C GLN A 103 17.88 -19.75 -48.41
N VAL A 104 18.25 -19.16 -49.55
CA VAL A 104 18.46 -17.76 -49.95
C VAL A 104 17.16 -16.92 -50.03
N ALA A 105 17.29 -15.61 -49.80
CA ALA A 105 16.26 -14.54 -49.93
C ALA A 105 15.79 -14.30 -51.40
N PRO A 106 14.87 -13.35 -51.74
CA PRO A 106 15.19 -11.90 -51.72
C PRO A 106 13.92 -10.99 -51.53
N PRO A 107 13.87 -9.69 -51.93
CA PRO A 107 13.53 -8.59 -51.01
C PRO A 107 12.19 -7.91 -51.34
N ASN A 108 11.62 -7.14 -50.41
CA ASN A 108 10.91 -5.87 -50.64
C ASN A 108 10.29 -5.36 -49.34
N GLY A 109 10.71 -4.16 -48.90
CA GLY A 109 10.08 -3.42 -47.81
C GLY A 109 8.70 -2.86 -48.19
N PRO A 110 7.97 -2.23 -47.25
CA PRO A 110 8.48 -0.96 -46.72
C PRO A 110 8.28 -0.73 -45.20
N THR A 111 9.09 0.20 -44.68
CA THR A 111 8.84 1.07 -43.51
C THR A 111 8.47 0.41 -42.18
N ARG A 112 9.52 0.11 -41.42
CA ARG A 112 9.53 0.06 -39.95
C ARG A 112 9.05 1.41 -39.40
N ALA A 113 7.74 1.54 -39.15
CA ALA A 113 7.24 2.54 -38.22
C ALA A 113 7.92 2.29 -36.88
N LYS A 114 8.69 3.28 -36.41
CA LYS A 114 9.12 3.37 -35.02
C LYS A 114 7.85 3.46 -34.17
N GLN A 115 7.31 2.33 -33.74
CA GLN A 115 6.41 2.32 -32.60
C GLN A 115 7.28 2.73 -31.40
N SER A 116 7.10 3.99 -31.04
CA SER A 116 7.58 4.61 -29.83
C SER A 116 7.38 3.67 -28.66
N ILE A 117 8.49 3.41 -27.95
CA ILE A 117 8.53 2.90 -26.58
C ILE A 117 7.89 3.96 -25.66
N GLY A 118 6.58 4.16 -25.80
CA GLY A 118 5.83 5.20 -25.09
C GLY A 118 4.45 4.75 -24.62
N GLU A 119 4.05 3.51 -24.89
CA GLU A 119 2.66 3.06 -24.66
C GLU A 119 2.54 1.76 -23.84
N LEU A 120 3.64 1.24 -23.29
CA LEU A 120 3.62 0.11 -22.36
C LEU A 120 3.81 0.52 -20.89
N ASP A 121 4.04 1.81 -20.60
CA ASP A 121 4.27 2.31 -19.23
C ASP A 121 2.99 2.81 -18.52
N ARG A 122 1.83 2.75 -19.19
CA ARG A 122 0.55 3.13 -18.56
C ARG A 122 -0.07 2.03 -17.70
N GLY A 123 0.51 0.82 -17.75
CA GLY A 123 0.06 -0.35 -16.99
C GLY A 123 0.92 -0.67 -15.78
N SER A 124 1.89 0.19 -15.43
CA SER A 124 2.56 0.11 -14.13
C SER A 124 1.45 0.20 -13.08
N ARG A 125 1.22 -0.92 -12.38
CA ARG A 125 0.17 -1.07 -11.37
C ARG A 125 0.40 0.03 -10.34
N LYS A 126 -0.27 1.17 -10.56
CA LYS A 126 -0.29 2.29 -9.63
C LYS A 126 -0.67 1.69 -8.29
N ASN A 127 0.17 1.89 -7.28
CA ASN A 127 -0.27 1.62 -5.92
C ASN A 127 -1.65 2.29 -5.79
N PRO A 128 -2.71 1.65 -5.26
CA PRO A 128 -3.99 2.33 -5.11
C PRO A 128 -3.84 3.69 -4.39
N LEU A 129 -2.79 3.82 -3.57
CA LEU A 129 -2.36 5.06 -2.93
C LEU A 129 -1.74 6.10 -3.86
N ASP A 130 -1.08 5.72 -4.97
CA ASP A 130 -0.46 6.64 -5.92
C ASP A 130 -1.48 7.56 -6.59
N GLU A 131 -2.69 7.06 -6.82
CA GLU A 131 -3.79 7.89 -7.31
C GLU A 131 -4.13 8.99 -6.30
N TYR A 132 -4.18 8.67 -5.01
CA TYR A 132 -4.43 9.67 -3.97
C TYR A 132 -3.22 10.59 -3.71
N CYS A 133 -1.99 10.09 -3.86
CA CYS A 133 -0.77 10.88 -3.69
C CYS A 133 -0.54 11.91 -4.81
N THR A 134 -1.16 11.71 -5.97
CA THR A 134 -1.04 12.61 -7.13
C THR A 134 -2.15 13.64 -7.24
N VAL A 135 -3.19 13.52 -6.41
CA VAL A 135 -4.31 14.49 -6.37
C VAL A 135 -3.85 15.81 -5.75
N ASN A 136 -4.21 16.90 -6.40
CA ASN A 136 -4.04 18.25 -5.86
C ASN A 136 -4.92 18.42 -4.62
N SER A 137 -4.32 18.28 -3.43
CA SER A 137 -5.04 18.30 -2.16
C SER A 137 -6.02 19.47 -2.01
N TRP A 138 -5.65 20.70 -2.41
CA TRP A 138 -6.48 21.90 -2.32
C TRP A 138 -7.76 21.90 -3.19
N THR A 139 -7.89 20.96 -4.13
CA THR A 139 -9.09 20.86 -4.98
C THR A 139 -10.20 20.02 -4.35
N LEU A 140 -9.93 19.39 -3.21
CA LEU A 140 -10.83 18.46 -2.55
C LEU A 140 -11.79 19.17 -1.60
N ASN A 141 -12.97 18.56 -1.40
CA ASN A 141 -13.90 19.00 -0.37
C ASN A 141 -13.43 18.52 1.02
N HIS A 142 -12.52 19.29 1.61
CA HIS A 142 -11.92 18.95 2.89
C HIS A 142 -12.91 18.85 4.05
N THR A 143 -14.04 19.57 3.99
CA THR A 143 -15.12 19.44 4.98
C THR A 143 -15.71 18.03 4.98
N THR A 144 -15.96 17.46 3.80
CA THR A 144 -16.53 16.10 3.66
C THR A 144 -15.50 15.03 4.00
N LEU A 145 -14.25 15.20 3.54
CA LEU A 145 -13.16 14.30 3.89
C LEU A 145 -12.89 14.29 5.40
N PHE A 146 -12.93 15.47 6.03
CA PHE A 146 -12.78 15.60 7.48
C PHE A 146 -13.91 14.91 8.22
N LYS A 147 -15.17 15.07 7.79
CA LYS A 147 -16.30 14.31 8.34
C LYS A 147 -16.02 12.82 8.31
N CYS A 148 -15.64 12.28 7.15
CA CYS A 148 -15.33 10.86 6.99
C CYS A 148 -14.20 10.40 7.92
N LEU A 149 -13.09 11.16 7.96
CA LEU A 149 -11.96 10.90 8.85
C LEU A 149 -12.41 10.87 10.31
N GLN A 150 -13.12 11.90 10.78
CA GLN A 150 -13.60 12.01 12.15
C GLN A 150 -14.54 10.85 12.53
N SER A 151 -15.51 10.51 11.68
CA SER A 151 -16.43 9.40 11.92
C SER A 151 -15.71 8.06 11.99
N CYS A 152 -14.70 7.86 11.12
CA CYS A 152 -13.88 6.64 11.15
C CYS A 152 -13.01 6.56 12.40
N THR A 153 -12.39 7.67 12.82
CA THR A 153 -11.64 7.75 14.07
C THR A 153 -12.54 7.47 15.26
N LEU A 154 -13.75 8.04 15.31
CA LEU A 154 -14.70 7.80 16.40
C LEU A 154 -15.12 6.32 16.46
N LYS A 155 -15.44 5.73 15.31
CA LYS A 155 -15.78 4.31 15.21
C LYS A 155 -14.63 3.42 15.68
N HIS A 156 -13.40 3.71 15.27
CA HIS A 156 -12.22 3.00 15.75
C HIS A 156 -12.06 3.16 17.26
N ARG A 157 -12.23 4.39 17.76
CA ARG A 157 -12.07 4.72 19.17
C ARG A 157 -13.11 4.04 20.07
N LEU A 158 -14.32 3.83 19.56
CA LEU A 158 -15.40 3.09 20.24
C LEU A 158 -15.23 1.57 20.19
N SER A 159 -14.29 1.06 19.39
CA SER A 159 -13.91 -0.36 19.46
C SER A 159 -13.14 -0.71 20.73
N ASP A 160 -12.66 0.31 21.48
CA ASP A 160 -12.13 0.19 22.83
C ASP A 160 -13.28 0.29 23.86
N PRO A 161 -13.73 -0.83 24.44
CA PRO A 161 -15.05 -0.94 25.08
C PRO A 161 -15.23 -0.19 26.40
N TYR A 162 -14.19 0.40 27.00
CA TYR A 162 -14.29 0.99 28.35
C TYR A 162 -13.62 2.35 28.54
N VAL A 163 -12.71 2.76 27.64
CA VAL A 163 -11.85 3.94 27.92
C VAL A 163 -12.30 5.19 27.19
N SER A 164 -12.99 5.05 26.04
CA SER A 164 -13.29 6.22 25.22
C SER A 164 -14.62 6.89 25.56
N LEU A 165 -15.74 6.16 25.63
CA LEU A 165 -17.09 6.76 25.72
C LEU A 165 -17.32 7.89 24.69
N GLY A 166 -16.67 7.76 23.52
CA GLY A 166 -16.64 8.76 22.47
C GLY A 166 -15.43 9.71 22.53
N TRP A 167 -14.75 9.89 23.68
CA TRP A 167 -13.57 10.73 23.78
C TRP A 167 -12.40 10.22 22.91
N PHE A 168 -11.96 11.08 22.00
CA PHE A 168 -10.70 10.92 21.30
C PHE A 168 -9.52 10.95 22.27
N SER A 169 -8.51 10.14 21.98
CA SER A 169 -7.21 10.23 22.62
C SER A 169 -6.50 11.54 22.26
N PRO A 170 -5.51 11.99 23.05
CA PRO A 170 -4.72 13.18 22.72
C PRO A 170 -4.06 13.10 21.33
N SER A 171 -3.62 11.91 20.91
CA SER A 171 -3.00 11.70 19.60
C SER A 171 -4.00 11.82 18.45
N GLU A 172 -5.22 11.30 18.61
CA GLU A 172 -6.28 11.45 17.61
C GLU A 172 -6.74 12.90 17.48
N MET A 173 -6.91 13.60 18.61
CA MET A 173 -7.21 15.03 18.64
C MET A 173 -6.16 15.84 17.90
N PHE A 174 -4.88 15.58 18.17
CA PHE A 174 -3.77 16.24 17.49
C PHE A 174 -3.84 16.08 15.97
N VAL A 175 -4.09 14.86 15.47
CA VAL A 175 -4.19 14.60 14.03
C VAL A 175 -5.39 15.31 13.40
N LEU A 176 -6.54 15.30 14.07
CA LEU A 176 -7.75 15.97 13.60
C LEU A 176 -7.57 17.50 13.57
N ASP A 177 -6.91 18.07 14.59
CA ASP A 177 -6.64 19.51 14.68
C ASP A 177 -5.61 19.96 13.64
N GLU A 178 -4.55 19.18 13.41
CA GLU A 178 -3.59 19.43 12.33
C GLU A 178 -4.26 19.42 10.96
N TYR A 179 -5.18 18.48 10.71
CA TYR A 179 -5.95 18.46 9.46
C TYR A 179 -6.79 19.73 9.31
N CYS A 180 -7.49 20.14 10.38
CA CYS A 180 -8.30 21.35 10.37
C CYS A 180 -7.46 22.61 10.10
N ALA A 181 -6.29 22.72 10.74
CA ALA A 181 -5.37 23.83 10.56
C ALA A 181 -4.82 23.88 9.12
N ARG A 182 -4.43 22.74 8.56
CA ARG A 182 -3.85 22.66 7.21
C ARG A 182 -4.86 22.97 6.10
N TYR A 183 -6.11 22.55 6.28
CA TYR A 183 -7.14 22.65 5.23
C TYR A 183 -8.27 23.63 5.56
N ALA A 184 -8.09 24.47 6.58
CA ALA A 184 -9.04 25.49 7.03
C ALA A 184 -10.46 24.96 7.32
N VAL A 185 -10.58 23.72 7.80
CA VAL A 185 -11.86 23.17 8.26
C VAL A 185 -12.23 23.86 9.57
N ARG A 186 -13.37 24.56 9.58
CA ARG A 186 -13.80 25.33 10.77
C ARG A 186 -14.21 24.41 11.92
N GLY A 187 -13.83 24.78 13.13
CA GLY A 187 -14.19 24.03 14.35
C GLY A 187 -15.70 23.80 14.52
N CYS A 188 -16.55 24.71 14.05
CA CYS A 188 -18.01 24.50 14.10
C CYS A 188 -18.47 23.30 13.26
N HIS A 189 -17.85 23.05 12.11
CA HIS A 189 -18.15 21.87 11.30
C HIS A 189 -17.69 20.60 12.02
N ARG A 190 -16.50 20.63 12.65
CA ARG A 190 -15.99 19.53 13.47
C ARG A 190 -16.97 19.16 14.58
N HIS A 191 -17.49 20.13 15.32
CA HIS A 191 -18.43 19.87 16.40
C HIS A 191 -19.82 19.48 15.90
N LEU A 192 -20.30 20.01 14.77
CA LEU A 192 -21.57 19.60 14.18
C LEU A 192 -21.57 18.15 13.71
N PHE A 193 -20.53 17.72 12.99
CA PHE A 193 -20.40 16.34 12.54
C PHE A 193 -20.22 15.39 13.72
N TYR A 194 -19.39 15.77 14.68
CA TYR A 194 -19.20 14.98 15.89
C TYR A 194 -20.49 14.83 16.69
N LEU A 195 -21.25 15.92 16.85
CA LEU A 195 -22.55 15.90 17.51
C LEU A 195 -23.53 14.98 16.78
N SER A 196 -23.58 15.03 15.45
CA SER A 196 -24.41 14.12 14.64
C SER A 196 -24.05 12.65 14.93
N ASP A 197 -22.76 12.30 14.85
CA ASP A 197 -22.33 10.92 15.06
C ASP A 197 -22.60 10.46 16.50
N LEU A 198 -22.37 11.31 17.51
CA LEU A 198 -22.63 10.99 18.91
C LEU A 198 -24.12 10.78 19.20
N LEU A 199 -25.00 11.56 18.56
CA LEU A 199 -26.45 11.39 18.68
C LEU A 199 -26.91 10.09 18.02
N ASP A 200 -26.43 9.78 16.81
CA ASP A 200 -26.73 8.52 16.13
C ASP A 200 -26.27 7.30 16.96
N LEU A 201 -25.11 7.41 17.59
CA LEU A 201 -24.59 6.39 18.50
C LEU A 201 -25.44 6.22 19.76
N ALA A 202 -25.88 7.33 20.35
CA ALA A 202 -26.77 7.30 21.51
C ALA A 202 -28.13 6.68 21.17
N GLU A 203 -28.71 7.01 20.00
CA GLU A 203 -29.96 6.43 19.51
C GLU A 203 -29.86 4.92 19.25
N THR A 204 -28.70 4.45 18.79
CA THR A 204 -28.43 3.01 18.59
C THR A 204 -28.09 2.25 19.88
N GLY A 205 -28.10 2.91 21.03
CA GLY A 205 -27.81 2.31 22.33
C GLY A 205 -26.32 2.15 22.64
N THR A 206 -25.43 2.78 21.86
CA THR A 206 -24.01 2.83 22.16
C THR A 206 -23.77 3.81 23.31
N MET A 207 -23.02 3.39 24.33
CA MET A 207 -22.73 4.22 25.49
C MET A 207 -21.71 5.31 25.11
N VAL A 208 -22.16 6.57 25.14
CA VAL A 208 -21.34 7.77 24.93
C VAL A 208 -21.45 8.69 26.13
N ASP A 209 -20.40 9.46 26.43
CA ASP A 209 -20.41 10.42 27.53
C ASP A 209 -21.35 11.60 27.21
N PRO A 210 -22.43 11.82 27.98
CA PRO A 210 -23.34 12.95 27.75
C PRO A 210 -22.64 14.31 27.80
N LYS A 211 -21.55 14.46 28.56
CA LYS A 211 -20.79 15.71 28.60
C LYS A 211 -20.23 16.08 27.23
N LEU A 212 -19.82 15.10 26.44
CA LEU A 212 -19.25 15.29 25.12
C LEU A 212 -20.27 15.86 24.12
N ILE A 213 -21.51 15.39 24.20
CA ILE A 213 -22.67 15.93 23.47
C ILE A 213 -22.90 17.39 23.88
N HIS A 214 -22.95 17.66 25.18
CA HIS A 214 -23.13 19.02 25.71
C HIS A 214 -22.02 19.98 25.28
N TYR A 215 -20.75 19.56 25.35
CA TYR A 215 -19.61 20.38 24.91
C TYR A 215 -19.70 20.72 23.42
N SER A 216 -20.00 19.73 22.58
CA SER A 216 -20.10 19.94 21.13
C SER A 216 -21.28 20.82 20.76
N TYR A 217 -22.42 20.64 21.43
CA TYR A 217 -23.59 21.51 21.28
C TYR A 217 -23.27 22.95 21.71
N ALA A 218 -22.68 23.15 22.90
CA ALA A 218 -22.33 24.46 23.41
C ALA A 218 -21.37 25.22 22.48
N PHE A 219 -20.39 24.51 21.90
CA PHE A 219 -19.49 25.08 20.90
C PHE A 219 -20.23 25.52 19.63
N CYS A 220 -21.17 24.71 19.14
CA CYS A 220 -21.98 25.07 17.98
C CYS A 220 -22.89 26.26 18.27
N CYS A 221 -23.51 26.31 19.46
CA CYS A 221 -24.34 27.42 19.89
C CYS A 221 -23.54 28.73 20.01
N SER A 222 -22.35 28.70 20.61
CA SER A 222 -21.52 29.92 20.72
C SER A 222 -21.07 30.43 19.35
N HIS A 223 -20.90 29.55 18.36
CA HIS A 223 -20.64 29.94 16.98
C HIS A 223 -21.81 30.69 16.34
N VAL A 224 -23.05 30.27 16.59
CA VAL A 224 -24.27 30.89 16.02
C VAL A 224 -24.64 32.18 16.74
N PHE A 225 -24.62 32.18 18.08
CA PHE A 225 -25.11 33.28 18.90
C PHE A 225 -24.01 34.26 19.35
N GLY A 226 -22.74 33.97 19.04
CA GLY A 226 -21.59 34.72 19.54
C GLY A 226 -21.28 34.42 21.00
N ASN A 227 -20.07 34.80 21.44
CA ASN A 227 -19.57 34.53 22.81
C ASN A 227 -20.15 35.47 23.88
N SER A 228 -21.45 35.78 23.77
CA SER A 228 -22.18 36.63 24.71
C SER A 228 -22.53 35.82 25.97
N SER A 229 -21.57 35.66 26.87
CA SER A 229 -21.77 35.26 28.28
C SER A 229 -22.88 34.23 28.54
N VAL A 230 -22.73 32.99 28.08
CA VAL A 230 -23.37 31.86 28.75
C VAL A 230 -22.32 31.32 29.72
N SER A 231 -22.50 31.61 31.01
CA SER A 231 -21.69 31.10 32.10
C SER A 231 -21.78 29.58 32.16
N ILE A 232 -20.91 28.90 31.40
CA ILE A 232 -20.60 27.50 31.62
C ILE A 232 -19.75 27.44 32.90
N PRO A 233 -20.05 26.58 33.88
CA PRO A 233 -19.29 26.51 35.13
C PRO A 233 -17.80 26.31 34.85
N SER A 234 -17.01 27.14 35.52
CA SER A 234 -15.55 27.23 35.48
C SER A 234 -14.86 25.96 36.02
N GLU A 235 -15.03 24.82 35.37
CA GLU A 235 -14.24 23.60 35.66
C GLU A 235 -13.63 22.94 34.41
N ALA A 236 -13.72 23.59 33.25
CA ALA A 236 -13.02 23.15 32.04
C ALA A 236 -11.89 24.12 31.67
N ASN A 237 -11.09 24.52 32.66
CA ASN A 237 -9.75 25.08 32.39
C ASN A 237 -8.77 23.91 32.28
N ILE A 238 -9.00 23.04 31.29
CA ILE A 238 -7.96 22.15 30.78
C ILE A 238 -7.47 22.87 29.53
N GLN A 239 -6.37 23.60 29.71
CA GLN A 239 -5.55 24.10 28.62
C GLN A 239 -5.15 22.91 27.74
N PHE A 240 -5.26 23.11 26.43
CA PHE A 240 -4.49 22.35 25.45
C PHE A 240 -3.01 22.73 25.56
#